data_AF-A0A443RNN4-F1
#
_entry.id   AF-A0A443RNN4-F1
#
_cell.length_a   1.000
_cell.length_b   1.000
_cell.length_c   1.000
_cell.angle_alpha   90.00
_cell.angle_beta   90.00
_cell.angle_gamma   90.00
#
_symmetry.space_group_name_H-M   'P 1'
#
loop_
_entity.id
_entity.type
_entity.pdbx_description
1 polymer ?
#
loop_
_entity_poly.entity_id
_entity_poly.type
_entity_poly.pdbx_seq_one_letter_code
_entity_poly.pdbx_strand_id
1 'polypeptide(L)'
;KARLNCSVPGDYPFYFDEIQSTTGVVEGIYNGKIQKIIYGVFTTPQNSVGASAVCAFRMQDINDVFNGPFKEQINPNFNWKAVENSRVPDPRPGQCVNDSTHLPETNLRFIRSHPLMHLAVPFFWNGPVLIRTSMKFRFTKIAVDPQIETMSGQYYDVLFIGTDDGRVIKAINSASNAKREQYNFNQVVPVIIEDISIFRQKTVINNLMVYRTHYDHKLIVVSENEIIAIPLFKCQSRADTCEKCVALQDPYCAWDLDNQRCTGSRKRLSKRESFVQNIEDGWDSRCAR
;
A
#
# COMPACT_ATOMS: atom_id res chain seq x y z
N LYS A 1 10.44 -18.70 5.86
CA LYS A 1 9.81 -17.84 4.84
C LYS A 1 8.33 -18.19 4.71
N ALA A 2 7.48 -17.27 4.28
CA ALA A 2 6.05 -17.49 4.07
C ALA A 2 5.60 -16.87 2.74
N ARG A 3 4.51 -17.38 2.15
CA ARG A 3 3.87 -16.77 0.97
C ARG A 3 3.13 -15.51 1.38
N LEU A 4 3.19 -14.45 0.58
CA LEU A 4 2.29 -13.30 0.71
C LEU A 4 1.06 -13.54 -0.16
N ASN A 5 -0.14 -13.37 0.39
CA ASN A 5 -1.38 -13.48 -0.37
C ASN A 5 -1.81 -12.09 -0.86
N CYS A 6 -1.48 -11.78 -2.11
CA CYS A 6 -2.06 -10.64 -2.83
C CYS A 6 -3.00 -11.18 -3.91
N SER A 7 -4.30 -11.19 -3.63
CA SER A 7 -5.31 -11.72 -4.55
C SER A 7 -6.62 -10.94 -4.48
N VAL A 8 -7.39 -10.97 -5.56
CA VAL A 8 -8.80 -10.58 -5.54
C VAL A 8 -9.60 -11.75 -4.98
N PRO A 9 -10.35 -11.58 -3.87
CA PRO A 9 -11.18 -12.64 -3.33
C PRO A 9 -12.39 -12.92 -4.24
N GLY A 10 -12.93 -14.12 -4.12
CA GLY A 10 -14.08 -14.62 -4.88
C GLY A 10 -14.11 -16.14 -4.85
N ASP A 11 -15.10 -16.75 -5.50
CA ASP A 11 -15.19 -18.22 -5.63
C ASP A 11 -13.91 -18.81 -6.26
N TYR A 12 -13.31 -18.06 -7.18
CA TYR A 12 -12.01 -18.33 -7.78
C TYR A 12 -11.09 -17.13 -7.57
N PRO A 13 -10.21 -17.16 -6.56
CA PRO A 13 -9.30 -16.05 -6.28
C PRO A 13 -8.31 -15.82 -7.42
N PHE A 14 -8.10 -14.55 -7.80
CA PHE A 14 -7.10 -14.16 -8.80
C PHE A 14 -5.84 -13.63 -8.12
N TYR A 15 -4.69 -14.27 -8.34
CA TYR A 15 -3.43 -13.96 -7.64
C TYR A 15 -2.49 -13.07 -8.44
N PHE A 16 -1.78 -12.19 -7.72
CA PHE A 16 -0.63 -11.44 -8.21
C PHE A 16 0.63 -11.95 -7.50
N ASP A 17 1.34 -12.89 -8.13
CA ASP A 17 2.40 -13.65 -7.46
C ASP A 17 3.81 -13.05 -7.59
N GLU A 18 4.05 -12.12 -8.51
CA GLU A 18 5.37 -11.53 -8.73
C GLU A 18 5.52 -10.19 -8.00
N ILE A 19 6.21 -10.19 -6.86
CA ILE A 19 6.51 -8.97 -6.10
C ILE A 19 7.58 -8.12 -6.80
N GLN A 20 7.34 -6.82 -6.94
CA GLN A 20 8.24 -5.87 -7.61
C GLN A 20 8.95 -4.94 -6.63
N SER A 21 8.25 -4.50 -5.59
CA SER A 21 8.80 -3.63 -4.55
C SER A 21 7.95 -3.64 -3.30
N THR A 22 8.54 -3.20 -2.19
CA THR A 22 7.85 -2.95 -0.92
C THR A 22 8.26 -1.60 -0.36
N THR A 23 7.38 -1.01 0.44
CA THR A 23 7.74 0.12 1.29
C THR A 23 8.58 -0.35 2.49
N GLY A 24 9.11 0.61 3.25
CA GLY A 24 9.41 0.37 4.66
C GLY A 24 8.13 0.14 5.48
N VAL A 25 8.29 -0.11 6.78
CA VAL A 25 7.16 -0.17 7.70
C VAL A 25 6.54 1.21 7.82
N VAL A 26 5.25 1.34 7.52
CA VAL A 26 4.46 2.55 7.79
C VAL A 26 3.58 2.30 9.00
N GLU A 27 3.61 3.26 9.92
CA GLU A 27 2.85 3.25 11.17
C GLU A 27 1.74 4.28 11.08
N GLY A 28 0.54 3.90 11.51
CA GLY A 28 -0.64 4.75 11.41
C GLY A 28 -1.80 4.20 12.21
N ILE A 29 -2.89 4.97 12.27
CA ILE A 29 -4.14 4.58 12.93
C ILE A 29 -5.08 4.07 11.86
N TYR A 30 -5.35 2.77 11.87
CA TYR A 30 -6.22 2.09 10.92
C TYR A 30 -7.31 1.36 11.69
N ASN A 31 -8.58 1.57 11.34
CA ASN A 31 -9.74 1.06 12.08
C ASN A 31 -9.66 1.35 13.60
N GLY A 32 -9.24 2.57 13.95
CA GLY A 32 -9.11 3.02 15.34
C GLY A 32 -7.96 2.40 16.14
N LYS A 33 -7.09 1.59 15.51
CA LYS A 33 -5.94 0.95 16.17
C LYS A 33 -4.63 1.35 15.52
N ILE A 34 -3.59 1.53 16.32
CA ILE A 34 -2.23 1.70 15.79
C ILE A 34 -1.84 0.39 15.12
N GLN A 35 -1.50 0.46 13.83
CA GLN A 35 -1.00 -0.68 13.06
C GLN A 35 0.31 -0.32 12.39
N LYS A 36 1.16 -1.34 12.24
CA LYS A 36 2.38 -1.29 11.44
C LYS A 36 2.17 -2.14 10.20
N ILE A 37 2.21 -1.53 9.03
CA ILE A 37 1.93 -2.18 7.76
C ILE A 37 3.06 -1.98 6.75
N ILE A 38 3.15 -2.89 5.79
CA ILE A 38 4.01 -2.76 4.61
C ILE A 38 3.10 -2.80 3.38
N TYR A 39 3.30 -1.87 2.46
CA TYR A 39 2.70 -1.95 1.13
C TYR A 39 3.66 -2.66 0.18
N GLY A 40 3.12 -3.52 -0.68
CA GLY A 40 3.87 -4.23 -1.71
C GLY A 40 3.20 -4.08 -3.07
N VAL A 41 4.03 -3.91 -4.10
CA VAL A 41 3.62 -3.94 -5.51
C VAL A 41 3.79 -5.36 -6.03
N PHE A 42 2.74 -5.88 -6.65
CA PHE A 42 2.71 -7.21 -7.25
C PHE A 42 2.24 -7.14 -8.70
N THR A 43 2.69 -8.10 -9.49
CA THR A 43 2.30 -8.27 -10.89
C THR A 43 1.89 -9.70 -11.16
N THR A 44 1.09 -9.88 -12.20
CA THR A 44 0.92 -11.18 -12.85
C THR A 44 2.21 -11.59 -13.57
N PRO A 45 2.43 -12.90 -13.77
CA PRO A 45 3.55 -13.39 -14.58
C PRO A 45 3.66 -12.75 -15.96
N GLN A 46 4.88 -12.68 -16.49
CA GLN A 46 5.14 -12.06 -17.80
C GLN A 46 4.31 -12.67 -18.95
N ASN A 47 4.10 -13.99 -18.91
CA ASN A 47 3.36 -14.76 -19.92
C ASN A 47 1.83 -14.73 -19.72
N SER A 48 1.34 -13.99 -18.72
CA SER A 48 -0.08 -13.83 -18.41
C SER A 48 -0.59 -12.46 -18.85
N VAL A 49 -1.92 -12.24 -18.79
CA VAL A 49 -2.52 -10.92 -18.96
C VAL A 49 -1.85 -9.91 -18.03
N GLY A 50 -1.34 -8.81 -18.58
CA GLY A 50 -0.65 -7.78 -17.82
C GLY A 50 -1.55 -7.13 -16.77
N ALA A 51 -1.33 -7.46 -15.50
CA ALA A 51 -1.98 -6.80 -14.40
C ALA A 51 -1.01 -6.53 -13.24
N SER A 52 -1.28 -5.46 -12.52
CA SER A 52 -0.52 -5.03 -11.34
C SER A 52 -1.47 -4.73 -10.20
N ALA A 53 -1.02 -4.97 -8.98
CA ALA A 53 -1.77 -4.72 -7.76
C ALA A 53 -0.87 -4.13 -6.68
N VAL A 54 -1.46 -3.34 -5.79
CA VAL A 54 -0.84 -2.92 -4.53
C VAL A 54 -1.59 -3.59 -3.40
N CYS A 55 -0.89 -4.37 -2.58
CA CYS A 55 -1.44 -4.99 -1.38
C CYS A 55 -0.75 -4.43 -0.14
N ALA A 56 -1.48 -4.38 0.99
CA ALA A 56 -0.93 -4.04 2.29
C ALA A 56 -0.91 -5.28 3.19
N PHE A 57 0.11 -5.42 4.04
CA PHE A 57 0.26 -6.53 4.97
C PHE A 57 0.57 -5.98 6.36
N ARG A 58 -0.11 -6.45 7.40
CA ARG A 58 0.23 -6.10 8.79
C ARG A 58 1.47 -6.85 9.22
N MET A 59 2.35 -6.15 9.94
CA MET A 59 3.48 -6.78 10.63
C MET A 59 3.02 -7.83 11.66
N GLN A 60 1.85 -7.62 12.27
CA GLN A 60 1.24 -8.60 13.16
C GLN A 60 0.89 -9.90 12.42
N ASP A 61 0.20 -9.82 11.28
CA ASP A 61 -0.16 -11.00 10.49
C ASP A 61 1.07 -11.76 9.98
N ILE A 62 2.14 -11.03 9.62
CA ILE A 62 3.42 -11.63 9.26
C ILE A 62 3.97 -12.46 10.43
N ASN A 63 4.03 -11.88 11.63
CA ASN A 63 4.49 -12.57 12.83
C ASN A 63 3.61 -13.77 13.18
N ASP A 64 2.29 -13.63 13.09
CA ASP A 64 1.33 -14.70 13.37
C ASP A 64 1.54 -15.90 12.44
N VAL A 65 1.84 -15.65 11.16
CA VAL A 65 2.17 -16.72 10.19
C VAL A 65 3.47 -17.42 10.53
N PHE A 66 4.51 -16.72 11.02
CA PHE A 66 5.75 -17.34 11.48
C PHE A 66 5.58 -18.12 12.80
N ASN A 67 4.57 -17.77 13.60
CA ASN A 67 4.14 -18.56 14.77
C ASN A 67 3.19 -19.71 14.41
N GLY A 68 2.73 -19.77 13.16
CA GLY A 68 1.84 -20.82 12.63
C GLY A 68 2.55 -22.12 12.22
N PRO A 69 1.84 -23.09 11.65
CA PRO A 69 2.42 -24.38 11.29
C PRO A 69 3.45 -24.26 10.14
N PHE A 70 4.50 -25.07 10.21
CA PHE A 70 5.43 -25.26 9.09
C PHE A 70 4.77 -26.08 7.97
N LYS A 71 5.28 -25.94 6.75
CA LYS A 71 4.84 -26.71 5.59
C LYS A 71 5.83 -27.84 5.32
N GLU A 72 5.30 -29.03 5.07
CA GLU A 72 6.11 -30.18 4.67
C GLU A 72 5.51 -30.90 3.46
N GLN A 73 6.38 -31.65 2.79
CA GLN A 73 6.00 -32.64 1.79
C GLN A 73 6.75 -33.93 2.12
N ILE A 74 6.05 -34.90 2.69
CA ILE A 74 6.68 -36.15 3.18
C ILE A 74 7.32 -36.94 2.03
N ASN A 75 6.64 -36.96 0.88
CA ASN A 75 7.07 -37.64 -0.33
C ASN A 75 6.79 -36.76 -1.55
N PRO A 76 7.60 -36.80 -2.62
CA PRO A 76 7.36 -36.01 -3.83
C PRO A 76 5.98 -36.22 -4.46
N ASN A 77 5.39 -37.40 -4.26
CA ASN A 77 4.06 -37.76 -4.77
C ASN A 77 2.90 -37.33 -3.86
N PHE A 78 3.19 -36.75 -2.69
CA PHE A 78 2.17 -36.34 -1.72
C PHE A 78 1.96 -34.82 -1.78
N ASN A 79 0.76 -34.37 -1.43
CA ASN A 79 0.46 -32.96 -1.29
C ASN A 79 1.25 -32.35 -0.13
N TRP A 80 1.59 -31.06 -0.28
CA TRP A 80 2.15 -30.28 0.82
C TRP A 80 1.12 -30.11 1.93
N LYS A 81 1.49 -30.42 3.17
CA LYS A 81 0.61 -30.36 4.35
C LYS A 81 1.24 -29.54 5.47
N ALA A 82 0.45 -29.23 6.49
CA ALA A 82 0.95 -28.64 7.72
C ALA A 82 1.69 -29.71 8.53
N VAL A 83 2.85 -29.35 9.08
CA VAL A 83 3.57 -30.18 10.06
C VAL A 83 2.72 -30.24 11.34
N GLU A 84 2.59 -31.43 11.91
CA GLU A 84 1.91 -31.63 13.18
C GLU A 84 2.69 -30.99 14.33
N ASN A 85 2.01 -30.32 15.25
CA ASN A 85 2.65 -29.61 16.37
C ASN A 85 3.51 -30.53 17.25
N SER A 86 3.14 -31.81 17.40
CA SER A 86 3.91 -32.82 18.15
C SER A 86 5.29 -33.13 17.56
N ARG A 87 5.51 -32.82 16.27
CA ARG A 87 6.78 -33.03 15.58
C ARG A 87 7.66 -31.77 15.53
N VAL A 88 7.17 -30.64 16.04
CA VAL A 88 7.95 -29.41 16.15
C VAL A 88 8.81 -29.49 17.41
N PRO A 89 10.15 -29.39 17.30
CA PRO A 89 11.04 -29.51 18.45
C PRO A 89 10.96 -28.27 19.36
N ASP A 90 11.41 -28.43 20.60
CA ASP A 90 11.58 -27.35 21.59
C ASP A 90 13.09 -27.01 21.75
N PRO A 91 13.49 -25.73 21.86
CA PRO A 91 12.69 -24.53 21.65
C PRO A 91 12.21 -24.42 20.20
N ARG A 92 11.03 -23.80 20.01
CA ARG A 92 10.39 -23.72 18.69
C ARG A 92 11.35 -23.08 17.65
N PRO A 93 11.61 -23.76 16.52
CA PRO A 93 12.50 -23.25 15.49
C PRO A 93 12.06 -21.87 14.94
N GLY A 94 13.02 -20.97 14.78
CA GLY A 94 12.79 -19.59 14.32
C GLY A 94 12.57 -18.55 15.43
N GLN A 95 12.46 -18.98 16.70
CA GLN A 95 12.48 -18.06 17.84
C GLN A 95 13.90 -17.57 18.15
N CYS A 96 14.02 -16.33 18.60
CA CYS A 96 15.27 -15.78 19.11
C CYS A 96 15.60 -16.42 20.46
N VAL A 97 16.84 -16.88 20.61
CA VAL A 97 17.40 -17.42 21.86
C VAL A 97 18.64 -16.64 22.25
N ASN A 98 19.05 -16.68 23.52
CA ASN A 98 20.20 -15.93 24.02
C ASN A 98 21.51 -16.32 23.31
N ASP A 99 21.73 -17.61 23.10
CA ASP A 99 22.88 -18.13 22.36
C ASP A 99 22.43 -19.22 21.38
N SER A 100 22.46 -18.89 20.09
CA SER A 100 22.06 -19.80 19.01
C SER A 100 23.06 -20.93 18.76
N THR A 101 24.29 -20.83 19.27
CA THR A 101 25.33 -21.86 19.08
C THR A 101 25.06 -23.12 19.90
N HIS A 102 24.24 -23.00 20.95
CA HIS A 102 23.84 -24.11 21.83
C HIS A 102 22.52 -24.79 21.40
N LEU A 103 21.95 -24.43 20.25
CA LEU A 103 20.73 -25.06 19.76
C LEU A 103 20.94 -26.56 19.45
N PRO A 104 20.01 -27.44 19.86
CA PRO A 104 20.10 -28.86 19.55
C PRO A 104 20.13 -29.12 18.03
N GLU A 105 20.84 -30.16 17.62
CA GLU A 105 20.95 -30.54 16.20
C GLU A 105 19.57 -30.85 15.58
N THR A 106 18.64 -31.36 16.38
CA THR A 106 17.25 -31.59 15.96
C THR A 106 16.57 -30.32 15.45
N ASN A 107 16.82 -29.17 16.08
CA ASN A 107 16.20 -27.90 15.73
C ASN A 107 16.83 -27.35 14.44
N LEU A 108 18.16 -27.49 14.30
CA LEU A 108 18.90 -27.11 13.10
C LEU A 108 18.49 -27.95 11.88
N ARG A 109 18.37 -29.27 12.05
CA ARG A 109 17.88 -30.17 10.99
C ARG A 109 16.42 -29.88 10.63
N PHE A 110 15.58 -29.61 11.62
CA PHE A 110 14.18 -29.28 11.39
C PHE A 110 14.01 -28.00 10.59
N ILE A 111 14.64 -26.88 11.00
CA ILE A 111 14.45 -25.59 10.31
C ILE A 111 15.04 -25.59 8.89
N ARG A 112 16.11 -26.36 8.68
CA ARG A 112 16.72 -26.55 7.35
C ARG A 112 15.80 -27.31 6.40
N SER A 113 15.06 -28.30 6.90
CA SER A 113 14.11 -29.10 6.10
C SER A 113 12.73 -28.45 5.97
N HIS A 114 12.35 -27.61 6.93
CA HIS A 114 11.04 -26.94 7.00
C HIS A 114 11.16 -25.40 6.95
N PRO A 115 11.81 -24.80 5.94
CA PRO A 115 11.99 -23.36 5.89
C PRO A 115 10.72 -22.60 5.49
N LEU A 116 9.65 -23.28 5.02
CA LEU A 116 8.44 -22.67 4.50
C LEU A 116 7.28 -22.82 5.50
N MET A 117 6.57 -21.72 5.78
CA MET A 117 5.34 -21.75 6.57
C MET A 117 4.16 -22.28 5.74
N HIS A 118 3.23 -22.98 6.39
CA HIS A 118 2.05 -23.53 5.73
C HIS A 118 1.05 -22.46 5.32
N LEU A 119 0.83 -21.49 6.21
CA LEU A 119 -0.08 -20.36 5.98
C LEU A 119 0.57 -19.31 5.08
N ALA A 120 -0.27 -18.63 4.29
CA ALA A 120 0.12 -17.42 3.59
C ALA A 120 -0.26 -16.21 4.45
N VAL A 121 0.59 -15.17 4.42
CA VAL A 121 0.28 -13.88 5.06
C VAL A 121 -0.91 -13.26 4.32
N PRO A 122 -2.04 -13.02 5.02
CA PRO A 122 -3.19 -12.40 4.41
C PRO A 122 -2.91 -10.94 4.07
N PHE A 123 -3.57 -10.42 3.03
CA PHE A 123 -3.69 -8.98 2.84
C PHE A 123 -4.40 -8.34 4.06
N PHE A 124 -4.14 -7.06 4.32
CA PHE A 124 -4.71 -6.36 5.48
C PHE A 124 -6.21 -6.04 5.31
N TRP A 125 -6.61 -5.58 4.13
CA TRP A 125 -8.00 -5.29 3.77
C TRP A 125 -8.59 -6.41 2.94
N ASN A 126 -9.88 -6.43 2.61
CA ASN A 126 -10.50 -7.53 1.85
C ASN A 126 -10.11 -7.59 0.35
N GLY A 127 -8.84 -7.35 0.03
CA GLY A 127 -8.28 -7.38 -1.31
C GLY A 127 -7.17 -6.34 -1.50
N PRO A 128 -6.67 -6.19 -2.74
CA PRO A 128 -5.68 -5.19 -3.07
C PRO A 128 -6.24 -3.77 -2.93
N VAL A 129 -5.37 -2.84 -2.55
CA VAL A 129 -5.68 -1.41 -2.41
C VAL A 129 -5.86 -0.73 -3.76
N LEU A 130 -5.08 -1.16 -4.74
CA LEU A 130 -5.19 -0.70 -6.11
C LEU A 130 -4.96 -1.88 -7.05
N ILE A 131 -5.73 -1.95 -8.12
CA ILE A 131 -5.55 -2.91 -9.21
C ILE A 131 -5.51 -2.13 -10.52
N ARG A 132 -4.57 -2.49 -11.39
CA ARG A 132 -4.49 -1.95 -12.74
C ARG A 132 -4.22 -3.10 -13.72
N THR A 133 -5.19 -3.35 -14.59
CA THR A 133 -5.00 -4.19 -15.77
C THR A 133 -4.51 -3.31 -16.92
N SER A 134 -3.40 -3.67 -17.54
CA SER A 134 -2.80 -2.87 -18.62
C SER A 134 -1.88 -3.74 -19.47
N MET A 135 -2.05 -3.63 -20.79
CA MET A 135 -1.13 -4.22 -21.77
C MET A 135 0.06 -3.29 -22.06
N LYS A 136 0.07 -2.08 -21.51
CA LYS A 136 1.05 -1.03 -21.87
C LYS A 136 2.13 -0.82 -20.83
N PHE A 137 1.82 -1.10 -19.56
CA PHE A 137 2.72 -0.85 -18.45
C PHE A 137 2.39 -1.72 -17.24
N ARG A 138 3.39 -1.98 -16.41
CA ARG A 138 3.28 -2.65 -15.11
C ARG A 138 3.81 -1.74 -14.01
N PHE A 139 3.31 -1.93 -12.79
CA PHE A 139 3.84 -1.22 -11.63
C PHE A 139 5.23 -1.77 -11.27
N THR A 140 6.12 -0.89 -10.81
CA THR A 140 7.52 -1.23 -10.49
C THR A 140 7.90 -0.85 -9.07
N LYS A 141 7.56 0.38 -8.66
CA LYS A 141 7.99 0.98 -7.39
C LYS A 141 6.82 1.60 -6.66
N ILE A 142 6.91 1.66 -5.33
CA ILE A 142 5.95 2.36 -4.49
C ILE A 142 6.66 3.21 -3.43
N ALA A 143 6.15 4.40 -3.21
CA ALA A 143 6.42 5.23 -2.04
C ALA A 143 5.10 5.68 -1.43
N VAL A 144 5.09 5.90 -0.12
CA VAL A 144 3.87 6.24 0.63
C VAL A 144 4.13 7.46 1.50
N ASP A 145 3.21 8.42 1.48
CA ASP A 145 3.13 9.48 2.49
C ASP A 145 1.95 9.14 3.43
N PRO A 146 2.24 8.63 4.64
CA PRO A 146 1.21 8.05 5.49
C PRO A 146 0.45 9.13 6.28
N GLN A 147 -0.80 8.82 6.60
CA GLN A 147 -1.59 9.54 7.60
C GLN A 147 -1.72 11.06 7.34
N ILE A 148 -2.09 11.43 6.12
CA ILE A 148 -2.42 12.81 5.78
C ILE A 148 -3.79 13.16 6.33
N GLU A 149 -3.83 14.12 7.25
CA GLU A 149 -5.06 14.59 7.88
C GLU A 149 -5.86 15.48 6.93
N THR A 150 -7.15 15.19 6.80
CA THR A 150 -8.11 15.94 5.98
C THR A 150 -8.90 16.95 6.81
N MET A 151 -9.68 17.80 6.14
CA MET A 151 -10.55 18.78 6.83
C MET A 151 -11.66 18.13 7.64
N SER A 152 -12.05 16.90 7.30
CA SER A 152 -12.99 16.08 8.07
C SER A 152 -12.34 15.44 9.32
N GLY A 153 -11.04 15.63 9.55
CA GLY A 153 -10.29 15.00 10.65
C GLY A 153 -10.01 13.51 10.43
N GLN A 154 -10.15 13.04 9.18
CA GLN A 154 -9.80 11.67 8.78
C GLN A 154 -8.36 11.64 8.28
N TYR A 155 -7.78 10.44 8.25
CA TYR A 155 -6.40 10.22 7.85
C TYR A 155 -6.34 9.28 6.64
N TYR A 156 -5.58 9.68 5.63
CA TYR A 156 -5.39 8.90 4.40
C TYR A 156 -3.91 8.68 4.11
N ASP A 157 -3.58 7.46 3.70
CA ASP A 157 -2.27 7.18 3.12
C ASP A 157 -2.31 7.52 1.63
N VAL A 158 -1.36 8.36 1.20
CA VAL A 158 -1.19 8.71 -0.21
C VAL A 158 -0.11 7.82 -0.81
N LEU A 159 -0.47 7.09 -1.85
CA LEU A 159 0.37 6.13 -2.55
C LEU A 159 0.91 6.77 -3.83
N PHE A 160 2.22 6.68 -4.05
CA PHE A 160 2.90 7.04 -5.29
C PHE A 160 3.48 5.78 -5.91
N ILE A 161 3.01 5.43 -7.10
CA ILE A 161 3.31 4.16 -7.76
C ILE A 161 3.97 4.43 -9.10
N GLY A 162 5.18 3.92 -9.28
CA GLY A 162 5.95 4.05 -10.50
C GLY A 162 5.64 2.91 -11.47
N THR A 163 5.79 3.17 -12.76
CA THR A 163 5.61 2.18 -13.82
C THR A 163 6.89 1.91 -14.61
N ASP A 164 6.89 0.82 -15.36
CA ASP A 164 7.94 0.47 -16.33
C ASP A 164 7.95 1.36 -17.59
N ASP A 165 6.94 2.22 -17.78
CA ASP A 165 6.86 3.18 -18.89
C ASP A 165 7.02 4.65 -18.47
N GLY A 166 7.44 4.92 -17.23
CA GLY A 166 7.85 6.25 -16.78
C GLY A 166 6.73 7.11 -16.21
N ARG A 167 5.62 6.48 -15.79
CA ARG A 167 4.47 7.14 -15.17
C ARG A 167 4.50 7.03 -13.65
N VAL A 168 4.04 8.08 -12.99
CA VAL A 168 3.69 8.06 -11.58
C VAL A 168 2.19 8.13 -11.46
N ILE A 169 1.62 7.12 -10.82
CA ILE A 169 0.22 7.06 -10.43
C ILE A 169 0.14 7.44 -8.96
N LYS A 170 -0.64 8.48 -8.67
CA LYS A 170 -0.99 8.92 -7.33
C LYS A 170 -2.38 8.40 -6.98
N ALA A 171 -2.50 7.68 -5.88
CA ALA A 171 -3.76 7.14 -5.39
C ALA A 171 -3.86 7.27 -3.87
N ILE A 172 -5.05 7.10 -3.31
CA ILE A 172 -5.25 6.99 -1.87
C ILE A 172 -5.78 5.62 -1.49
N ASN A 173 -5.39 5.18 -0.31
CA ASN A 173 -6.02 4.02 0.31
C ASN A 173 -7.34 4.47 0.98
N SER A 174 -8.47 4.31 0.30
CA SER A 174 -9.79 4.67 0.88
C SER A 174 -10.16 3.83 2.10
N ALA A 175 -9.53 2.67 2.29
CA ALA A 175 -9.77 1.78 3.42
C ALA A 175 -9.02 2.20 4.69
N SER A 176 -8.19 3.26 4.65
CA SER A 176 -7.62 3.82 5.88
C SER A 176 -8.66 4.49 6.79
N ASN A 177 -9.87 4.72 6.29
CA ASN A 177 -10.95 5.39 7.02
C ASN A 177 -11.75 4.41 7.89
N ALA A 178 -11.78 4.69 9.20
CA ALA A 178 -12.46 3.89 10.22
C ALA A 178 -14.01 3.98 10.20
N LYS A 179 -14.63 4.89 9.43
CA LYS A 179 -16.10 5.12 9.47
C LYS A 179 -16.91 4.29 8.46
N ARG A 180 -16.27 3.47 7.62
CA ARG A 180 -16.96 2.61 6.63
C ARG A 180 -17.50 1.29 7.22
N GLU A 181 -17.85 1.25 8.51
CA GLU A 181 -18.59 0.11 9.10
C GLU A 181 -20.07 0.08 8.68
N GLN A 182 -20.60 1.15 8.05
CA GLN A 182 -22.05 1.33 7.85
C GLN A 182 -22.59 0.87 6.48
N TYR A 183 -21.74 0.48 5.54
CA TYR A 183 -22.17 -0.09 4.25
C TYR A 183 -21.52 -1.44 4.06
N ASN A 184 -22.32 -2.45 3.73
CA ASN A 184 -21.94 -3.83 3.37
C ASN A 184 -21.11 -3.91 2.06
N PHE A 185 -20.12 -3.02 1.91
CA PHE A 185 -19.11 -3.06 0.89
C PHE A 185 -17.76 -3.00 1.58
N ASN A 186 -17.30 -4.18 2.00
CA ASN A 186 -15.92 -4.52 2.33
C ASN A 186 -14.93 -4.25 1.15
N GLN A 187 -15.33 -3.49 0.13
CA GLN A 187 -14.59 -3.24 -1.09
C GLN A 187 -13.72 -2.01 -0.91
N VAL A 188 -12.41 -2.20 -0.97
CA VAL A 188 -11.45 -1.10 -1.09
C VAL A 188 -11.73 -0.43 -2.43
N VAL A 189 -12.12 0.85 -2.42
CA VAL A 189 -12.37 1.59 -3.66
C VAL A 189 -11.08 2.33 -4.01
N PRO A 190 -10.39 1.94 -5.09
CA PRO A 190 -9.20 2.66 -5.50
C PRO A 190 -9.59 4.04 -6.00
N VAL A 191 -9.15 5.09 -5.31
CA VAL A 191 -9.29 6.47 -5.78
C VAL A 191 -7.94 6.88 -6.36
N ILE A 192 -7.88 6.94 -7.69
CA ILE A 192 -6.72 7.43 -8.44
C ILE A 192 -6.88 8.95 -8.58
N ILE A 193 -5.91 9.69 -8.03
CA ILE A 193 -5.90 11.16 -8.07
C ILE A 193 -5.20 11.63 -9.34
N GLU A 194 -4.02 11.08 -9.64
CA GLU A 194 -3.23 11.50 -10.79
C GLU A 194 -2.58 10.30 -11.49
N ASP A 195 -2.47 10.39 -12.82
CA ASP A 195 -1.66 9.49 -13.66
C ASP A 195 -0.84 10.40 -14.59
N ILE A 196 0.44 10.58 -14.27
CA ILE A 196 1.31 11.55 -14.96
C ILE A 196 2.55 10.86 -15.54
N SER A 197 2.88 11.19 -16.79
CA SER A 197 4.16 10.79 -17.39
C SER A 197 5.24 11.76 -16.95
N ILE A 198 6.29 11.25 -16.31
CA ILE A 198 7.36 12.07 -15.71
C ILE A 198 8.46 12.36 -16.72
N PHE A 199 8.86 11.32 -17.44
CA PHE A 199 9.96 11.38 -18.40
C PHE A 199 9.42 11.60 -19.81
N ARG A 200 10.19 12.31 -20.65
CA ARG A 200 9.83 12.52 -22.07
C ARG A 200 9.90 11.22 -22.85
N GLN A 201 10.90 10.40 -22.56
CA GLN A 201 11.06 9.05 -23.12
C GLN A 201 10.50 8.05 -22.11
N LYS A 202 9.87 6.98 -22.61
CA LYS A 202 9.42 5.88 -21.76
C LYS A 202 10.63 5.20 -21.14
N THR A 203 10.72 5.24 -19.82
CA THR A 203 11.82 4.66 -19.05
C THR A 203 11.26 4.09 -17.75
N VAL A 204 11.89 3.03 -17.25
CA VAL A 204 11.45 2.35 -16.03
C VAL A 204 11.72 3.25 -14.83
N ILE A 205 10.71 3.40 -13.96
CA ILE A 205 10.92 4.00 -12.65
C ILE A 205 11.56 2.96 -11.73
N ASN A 206 12.80 3.23 -11.34
CA ASN A 206 13.64 2.36 -10.52
C ASN A 206 13.54 2.67 -9.03
N ASN A 207 13.21 3.92 -8.67
CA ASN A 207 12.97 4.28 -7.28
C ASN A 207 12.00 5.46 -7.14
N LEU A 208 11.32 5.51 -6.00
CA LEU A 208 10.45 6.61 -5.59
C LEU A 208 10.75 6.95 -4.13
N MET A 209 10.82 8.24 -3.81
CA MET A 209 10.99 8.71 -2.44
C MET A 209 10.13 9.93 -2.17
N VAL A 210 9.30 9.86 -1.13
CA VAL A 210 8.58 11.01 -0.60
C VAL A 210 9.53 11.82 0.27
N TYR A 211 9.77 13.08 -0.11
CA TYR A 211 10.49 14.07 0.67
C TYR A 211 9.49 15.10 1.20
N ARG A 212 9.03 14.89 2.44
CA ARG A 212 8.08 15.78 3.12
C ARG A 212 8.74 16.38 4.36
N THR A 213 8.88 17.70 4.34
CA THR A 213 9.30 18.51 5.49
C THR A 213 8.25 19.61 5.74
N HIS A 214 8.45 20.43 6.77
CA HIS A 214 7.58 21.61 7.00
C HIS A 214 7.61 22.61 5.84
N TYR A 215 8.71 22.68 5.08
CA TYR A 215 8.96 23.70 4.06
C TYR A 215 8.99 23.17 2.63
N ASP A 216 9.10 21.86 2.44
CA ASP A 216 9.16 21.25 1.12
C ASP A 216 8.38 19.93 1.04
N HIS A 217 7.74 19.71 -0.10
CA HIS A 217 6.86 18.56 -0.35
C HIS A 217 7.13 18.07 -1.78
N LYS A 218 8.08 17.15 -1.91
CA LYS A 218 8.52 16.63 -3.21
C LYS A 218 8.42 15.11 -3.26
N LEU A 219 8.11 14.60 -4.45
CA LEU A 219 8.38 13.22 -4.82
C LEU A 219 9.65 13.22 -5.67
N ILE A 220 10.64 12.46 -5.22
CA ILE A 220 11.84 12.17 -5.99
C ILE A 220 11.57 10.92 -6.81
N VAL A 221 11.68 11.05 -8.14
CA VAL A 221 11.45 9.99 -9.12
C VAL A 221 12.79 9.65 -9.76
N VAL A 222 13.20 8.39 -9.67
CA VAL A 222 14.50 7.91 -10.16
C VAL A 222 14.27 6.90 -11.29
N SER A 223 14.90 7.16 -12.44
CA SER A 223 15.05 6.20 -13.54
C SER A 223 16.50 5.75 -13.65
N GLU A 224 16.85 5.00 -14.70
CA GLU A 224 18.23 4.62 -14.98
C GLU A 224 19.14 5.83 -15.25
N ASN A 225 18.64 6.84 -15.96
CA ASN A 225 19.45 7.94 -16.49
C ASN A 225 19.11 9.32 -15.91
N GLU A 226 17.95 9.46 -15.25
CA GLU A 226 17.44 10.75 -14.81
C GLU A 226 16.82 10.66 -13.40
N ILE A 227 17.04 11.70 -12.59
CA ILE A 227 16.40 11.93 -11.30
C ILE A 227 15.61 13.24 -11.39
N ILE A 228 14.31 13.19 -11.13
CA ILE A 228 13.42 14.35 -11.19
C ILE A 228 12.73 14.52 -9.84
N ALA A 229 12.72 15.75 -9.33
CA ALA A 229 11.93 16.13 -8.15
C ALA A 229 10.67 16.88 -8.60
N ILE A 230 9.49 16.33 -8.30
CA ILE A 230 8.20 16.96 -8.58
C ILE A 230 7.45 17.29 -7.29
N PRO A 231 6.55 18.30 -7.26
CA PRO A 231 5.70 18.54 -6.10
C PRO A 231 4.78 17.35 -5.79
N LEU A 232 4.53 17.06 -4.50
CA LEU A 232 3.56 16.00 -4.09
C LEU A 232 2.11 16.32 -4.50
N PHE A 233 1.79 17.61 -4.64
CA PHE A 233 0.47 18.10 -5.01
C PHE A 233 0.59 19.45 -5.72
N LYS A 234 -0.35 19.74 -6.62
CA LYS A 234 -0.42 20.99 -7.38
C LYS A 234 -1.84 21.57 -7.38
N CYS A 235 -2.44 21.70 -6.20
CA CYS A 235 -3.85 22.04 -6.00
C CYS A 235 -4.31 23.26 -6.82
N GLN A 236 -3.62 24.41 -6.68
CA GLN A 236 -4.01 25.65 -7.34
C GLN A 236 -3.93 25.58 -8.87
N SER A 237 -2.95 24.88 -9.43
CA SER A 237 -2.82 24.77 -10.89
C SER A 237 -3.77 23.74 -11.49
N ARG A 238 -4.40 22.90 -10.66
CA ARG A 238 -5.30 21.82 -11.08
C ARG A 238 -6.78 22.20 -10.94
N ALA A 239 -7.10 23.11 -10.03
CA ALA A 239 -8.47 23.53 -9.79
C ALA A 239 -8.57 25.03 -9.51
N ASP A 240 -9.41 25.69 -10.28
CA ASP A 240 -9.73 27.12 -10.23
C ASP A 240 -11.13 27.40 -9.64
N THR A 241 -11.96 26.36 -9.44
CA THR A 241 -13.28 26.46 -8.77
C THR A 241 -13.38 25.51 -7.58
N CYS A 242 -14.37 25.76 -6.71
CA CYS A 242 -14.63 24.93 -5.53
C CYS A 242 -14.92 23.48 -5.92
N GLU A 243 -15.82 23.27 -6.88
CA GLU A 243 -16.24 21.93 -7.34
C GLU A 243 -15.05 21.16 -7.89
N LYS A 244 -14.24 21.80 -8.75
CA LYS A 244 -13.03 21.16 -9.31
C LYS A 244 -12.03 20.80 -8.21
N CYS A 245 -11.87 21.65 -7.19
CA CYS A 245 -10.91 21.41 -6.10
C CYS A 245 -11.34 20.22 -5.24
N VAL A 246 -12.63 20.11 -4.93
CA VAL A 246 -13.19 18.98 -4.18
C VAL A 246 -13.17 17.69 -5.02
N ALA A 247 -13.46 17.80 -6.32
CA ALA A 247 -13.42 16.67 -7.25
C ALA A 247 -12.01 16.08 -7.46
N LEU A 248 -10.94 16.78 -7.05
CA LEU A 248 -9.60 16.19 -7.03
C LEU A 248 -9.49 15.00 -6.07
N GLN A 249 -10.32 14.96 -5.01
CA GLN A 249 -10.24 13.95 -3.94
C GLN A 249 -8.82 13.77 -3.38
N ASP A 250 -8.02 14.84 -3.43
CA ASP A 250 -6.61 14.83 -3.00
C ASP A 250 -6.53 15.28 -1.52
N PRO A 251 -6.05 14.43 -0.60
CA PRO A 251 -5.91 14.80 0.82
C PRO A 251 -5.10 16.07 1.06
N TYR A 252 -4.18 16.42 0.16
CA TYR A 252 -3.43 17.67 0.29
C TYR A 252 -4.22 18.91 -0.15
N CYS A 253 -5.28 18.77 -0.95
CA CYS A 253 -6.00 19.87 -1.57
C CYS A 253 -7.36 20.14 -0.91
N ALA A 254 -7.65 21.41 -0.67
CA ALA A 254 -8.92 21.88 -0.14
C ALA A 254 -9.17 23.30 -0.64
N TRP A 255 -10.44 23.61 -0.89
CA TRP A 255 -10.87 24.92 -1.32
C TRP A 255 -10.89 25.87 -0.13
N ASP A 256 -10.26 27.03 -0.26
CA ASP A 256 -10.27 28.10 0.73
C ASP A 256 -11.44 29.04 0.43
N LEU A 257 -12.45 29.07 1.30
CA LEU A 257 -13.64 29.90 1.13
C LEU A 257 -13.35 31.40 1.25
N ASP A 258 -12.36 31.77 2.07
CA ASP A 258 -12.02 33.17 2.32
C ASP A 258 -11.25 33.76 1.13
N ASN A 259 -10.33 32.98 0.57
CA ASN A 259 -9.47 33.43 -0.54
C ASN A 259 -9.94 32.96 -1.92
N GLN A 260 -11.02 32.16 -1.99
CA GLN A 260 -11.59 31.63 -3.24
C GLN A 260 -10.55 30.94 -4.12
N ARG A 261 -9.78 30.01 -3.53
CA ARG A 261 -8.72 29.28 -4.24
C ARG A 261 -8.47 27.88 -3.69
N CYS A 262 -8.07 26.96 -4.56
CA CYS A 262 -7.62 25.63 -4.16
C CYS A 262 -6.19 25.70 -3.61
N THR A 263 -6.01 25.41 -2.32
CA THR A 263 -4.69 25.55 -1.63
C THR A 263 -4.07 24.19 -1.33
N GLY A 264 -2.91 24.15 -0.68
CA GLY A 264 -2.33 22.94 -0.06
C GLY A 264 -2.50 22.91 1.48
N SER A 265 -2.29 21.73 2.10
CA SER A 265 -2.53 21.45 3.54
C SER A 265 -1.73 22.27 4.57
N ARG A 266 -0.85 23.18 4.13
CA ARG A 266 0.16 23.84 4.99
C ARG A 266 -0.38 24.77 6.10
N LYS A 267 -1.63 25.22 6.04
CA LYS A 267 -2.14 26.31 6.92
C LYS A 267 -3.53 26.07 7.52
N ARG A 268 -4.01 24.82 7.55
CA ARG A 268 -5.46 24.56 7.65
C ARG A 268 -5.99 24.13 9.00
N LEU A 269 -5.15 23.56 9.87
CA LEU A 269 -5.65 22.85 11.05
C LEU A 269 -6.33 23.76 12.08
N SER A 270 -6.01 25.05 12.12
CA SER A 270 -6.62 26.01 13.03
C SER A 270 -7.94 26.64 12.53
N LYS A 271 -8.31 26.45 11.26
CA LYS A 271 -9.52 27.05 10.65
C LYS A 271 -10.24 26.07 9.70
N ARG A 272 -10.55 24.86 10.18
CA ARG A 272 -11.15 23.80 9.34
C ARG A 272 -12.43 24.24 8.61
N GLU A 273 -13.25 25.08 9.25
CA GLU A 273 -14.52 25.55 8.70
C GLU A 273 -14.35 26.46 7.46
N SER A 274 -13.23 27.18 7.34
CA SER A 274 -12.91 28.00 6.17
C SER A 274 -12.50 27.15 4.94
N PHE A 275 -12.34 25.83 5.09
CA PHE A 275 -11.93 24.95 4.01
C PHE A 275 -13.00 23.93 3.63
N VAL A 276 -13.12 23.67 2.33
CA VAL A 276 -14.00 22.65 1.76
C VAL A 276 -13.15 21.54 1.15
N GLN A 277 -13.39 20.31 1.59
CA GLN A 277 -12.74 19.10 1.10
C GLN A 277 -13.66 17.91 1.38
N ASN A 278 -13.90 17.08 0.37
CA ASN A 278 -14.60 15.81 0.53
C ASN A 278 -13.86 14.75 -0.32
N ILE A 279 -13.14 13.87 0.37
CA ILE A 279 -12.37 12.80 -0.27
C ILE A 279 -13.26 11.62 -0.66
N GLU A 280 -14.32 11.37 0.09
CA GLU A 280 -15.17 10.18 -0.09
C GLU A 280 -16.04 10.30 -1.34
N ASP A 281 -16.69 11.46 -1.52
CA ASP A 281 -17.67 11.68 -2.59
C ASP A 281 -17.12 12.51 -3.76
N GLY A 282 -16.03 13.26 -3.54
CA GLY A 282 -15.54 14.21 -4.54
C GLY A 282 -16.49 15.38 -4.81
N TRP A 283 -17.47 15.61 -3.91
CA TRP A 283 -18.42 16.71 -3.99
C TRP A 283 -18.78 17.23 -2.58
N ASP A 284 -19.08 18.52 -2.46
CA ASP A 284 -19.53 19.15 -1.21
C ASP A 284 -20.58 20.23 -1.52
N SER A 285 -21.67 20.24 -0.77
CA SER A 285 -22.79 21.17 -0.96
C SER A 285 -22.41 22.64 -0.77
N ARG A 286 -21.33 22.93 -0.02
CA ARG A 286 -20.80 24.28 0.16
C ARG A 286 -20.21 24.87 -1.12
N CYS A 287 -19.88 24.03 -2.11
CA CYS A 287 -19.43 24.49 -3.42
C CYS A 287 -20.59 24.87 -4.36
N ALA A 288 -21.83 24.48 -4.08
CA ALA A 288 -22.97 24.70 -4.98
C ALA A 288 -23.57 26.12 -4.90
N ARG A 289 -22.78 27.12 -4.52
CA ARG A 289 -23.20 28.51 -4.32
C ARG A 289 -22.56 29.45 -5.33
#